data_AF-A0A852PJ28-F1
#
_entry.id   AF-A0A852PJ28-F1
#
_cell.length_a   1.000
_cell.length_b   1.000
_cell.length_c   1.000
_cell.angle_alpha   90.00
_cell.angle_beta   90.00
_cell.angle_gamma   90.00
#
_symmetry.space_group_name_H-M   'P 1'
#
loop_
_entity.id
_entity.type
_entity.pdbx_description
1 polymer ?
#
loop_
_entity_poly.entity_id
_entity_poly.type
_entity_poly.pdbx_seq_one_letter_code
_entity_poly.pdbx_strand_id
1 'polypeptide(L)' 'PGAGVAVPLAQLLPHPAYAGEATSGDIALARLARPVPYGPTVRPVCLPSP' A
#
# COMPACT_ATOMS: atom_id res chain seq x y z
N PRO A 1 10.99 -11.81 18.66
CA PRO A 1 9.74 -11.07 18.36
C PRO A 1 10.06 -9.66 17.84
N GLY A 2 10.10 -9.47 16.53
CA GLY A 2 10.33 -8.15 15.94
C GLY A 2 9.06 -7.31 16.07
N ALA A 3 9.15 -6.14 16.71
CA ALA A 3 8.04 -5.21 16.79
C ALA A 3 7.79 -4.61 15.39
N GLY A 4 6.63 -4.90 14.79
CA GLY A 4 6.17 -4.25 13.56
C GLY A 4 5.60 -2.86 13.82
N VAL A 5 5.41 -2.08 12.76
CA VAL A 5 4.76 -0.77 12.82
C VAL A 5 3.32 -0.91 12.34
N ALA A 6 2.34 -0.57 13.19
CA ALA A 6 0.92 -0.52 12.82
C ALA A 6 0.46 0.92 12.60
N VAL A 7 -0.15 1.18 11.44
CA VAL A 7 -0.71 2.50 11.08
C VAL A 7 -2.10 2.32 10.48
N PRO A 8 -3.11 3.07 10.93
CA PRO A 8 -4.43 3.06 10.30
C PRO A 8 -4.38 3.55 8.85
N LEU A 9 -5.32 3.09 8.03
CA LEU A 9 -5.54 3.66 6.70
C LEU A 9 -6.35 4.96 6.83
N ALA A 10 -5.93 6.00 6.14
CA ALA A 10 -6.77 7.16 5.89
C ALA A 10 -7.72 6.93 4.72
N GLN A 11 -7.29 6.18 3.71
CA GLN A 11 -8.06 5.96 2.50
C GLN A 11 -7.63 4.68 1.78
N LEU A 12 -8.61 4.01 1.17
CA LEU A 12 -8.40 2.91 0.25
C LEU A 12 -8.89 3.33 -1.15
N LEU A 13 -8.06 3.14 -2.16
CA LEU A 13 -8.32 3.51 -3.56
C LEU A 13 -8.18 2.27 -4.44
N PRO A 14 -9.25 1.49 -4.65
CA PRO A 14 -9.22 0.36 -5.58
C PRO A 14 -9.11 0.85 -7.02
N HIS A 15 -8.50 0.03 -7.88
CA HIS A 15 -8.49 0.31 -9.32
C HIS A 15 -9.93 0.35 -9.86
N PRO A 16 -10.30 1.32 -10.72
CA PRO A 16 -11.67 1.50 -11.19
C PRO A 16 -12.21 0.33 -12.02
N ALA A 17 -11.33 -0.47 -12.63
CA ALA A 17 -11.71 -1.67 -13.37
C ALA A 17 -11.90 -2.92 -12.49
N TYR A 18 -11.64 -2.84 -11.19
CA TYR A 18 -11.84 -3.97 -10.28
C TYR A 18 -13.33 -4.20 -10.06
N ALA A 19 -13.83 -5.33 -10.54
CA ALA A 19 -15.25 -5.71 -10.46
C ALA A 19 -15.57 -6.68 -9.32
N GLY A 20 -14.67 -6.83 -8.33
CA GLY A 20 -14.79 -7.81 -7.25
C GLY A 20 -14.16 -9.18 -7.55
N GLU A 21 -13.65 -9.36 -8.77
CA GLU A 21 -12.95 -10.57 -9.21
C GLU A 21 -11.52 -10.20 -9.60
N ALA A 22 -10.54 -11.07 -9.30
CA ALA A 22 -9.11 -10.85 -9.55
C ALA A 22 -8.71 -10.96 -11.05
N THR A 23 -9.65 -10.71 -11.97
CA THR A 23 -9.45 -10.86 -13.41
C THR A 23 -8.96 -9.58 -14.10
N SER A 24 -9.28 -8.41 -13.54
CA SER A 24 -8.83 -7.11 -14.05
C SER A 24 -8.69 -6.10 -12.93
N GLY A 25 -7.62 -5.29 -12.97
CA GLY A 25 -7.41 -4.23 -11.99
C GLY A 25 -7.26 -4.73 -10.55
N ASP A 26 -6.73 -5.95 -10.33
CA ASP A 26 -6.50 -6.49 -8.99
C ASP A 26 -5.33 -5.77 -8.29
N ILE A 27 -5.56 -4.50 -7.96
CA ILE A 27 -4.62 -3.59 -7.30
C ILE A 27 -5.38 -2.45 -6.63
N ALA A 28 -4.84 -1.97 -5.51
CA ALA A 28 -5.33 -0.78 -4.81
C ALA A 28 -4.18 0.02 -4.20
N LEU A 29 -4.39 1.33 -4.05
CA LEU A 29 -3.50 2.18 -3.25
C LEU A 29 -4.09 2.33 -1.83
N ALA A 30 -3.28 2.02 -0.82
CA ALA A 30 -3.63 2.21 0.58
C ALA A 30 -2.88 3.45 1.12
N ARG A 31 -3.59 4.55 1.33
CA ARG A 31 -3.00 5.76 1.92
C ARG A 31 -3.01 5.62 3.43
N LEU A 32 -1.82 5.60 4.03
CA LEU A 32 -1.65 5.57 5.48
C LEU A 32 -2.13 6.90 6.10
N ALA A 33 -2.72 6.84 7.29
CA ALA A 33 -3.17 8.03 8.04
C ALA A 33 -2.01 8.92 8.51
N ARG A 34 -0.80 8.36 8.59
CA ARG A 34 0.44 9.08 8.87
C ARG A 34 1.61 8.39 8.17
N PRO A 35 2.70 9.12 7.85
CA PRO A 35 3.91 8.50 7.33
C PRO A 35 4.50 7.46 8.29
N VAL A 36 5.14 6.42 7.74
CA VAL A 36 5.96 5.48 8.52
C VAL A 36 7.42 5.93 8.52
N PRO A 37 8.13 5.84 9.65
CA PRO A 37 9.55 6.14 9.67
C PRO A 37 10.32 5.09 8.87
N TYR A 38 11.21 5.53 7.99
CA TYR A 38 12.12 4.63 7.28
C TYR A 38 13.25 4.16 8.21
N GLY A 39 13.76 2.97 7.94
CA GLY A 39 14.81 2.36 8.75
C GLY A 39 15.42 1.13 8.11
N PRO A 40 16.17 0.33 8.90
CA PRO A 40 16.78 -0.90 8.40
C PRO A 40 15.76 -1.92 7.86
N THR A 41 14.54 -1.92 8.39
CA THR A 41 13.48 -2.90 8.07
C THR A 41 12.28 -2.32 7.33
N VAL A 42 12.20 -0.99 7.16
CA VAL A 42 11.09 -0.30 6.46
C VAL A 42 11.68 0.65 5.44
N ARG A 43 11.46 0.38 4.15
CA ARG A 43 11.97 1.19 3.03
C ARG A 43 10.95 1.22 1.88
N PRO A 44 10.92 2.29 1.07
CA PRO A 44 10.11 2.31 -0.14
C PRO A 44 10.67 1.37 -1.21
N VAL A 45 9.81 0.96 -2.13
CA VAL A 45 10.18 0.26 -3.36
C VAL A 45 10.05 1.22 -4.55
N CYS A 46 10.89 1.06 -5.56
CA CYS A 46 10.76 1.81 -6.80
C CYS A 46 9.58 1.28 -7.62
N LEU A 47 8.87 2.19 -8.28
CA LEU A 47 7.95 1.83 -9.36
C LEU A 47 8.75 1.76 -10.68
N PRO A 48 8.34 0.92 -11.64
CA PRO A 48 8.95 0.91 -12.96
C PRO A 48 8.80 2.30 -13.63
N SER A 49 9.74 2.62 -14.52
CA SER A 49 9.59 3.80 -15.38
C SER A 49 8.38 3.63 -16.31
N PRO A 50 7.77 4.73 -16.76
CA PRO A 50 6.76 4.70 -17.83
C PRO A 50 7.26 3.98 -19.09
#